data_AF-A0A946ZUI2-F1
#
_entry.id   AF-A0A946ZUI2-F1
#
_cell.length_a   1.000
_cell.length_b   1.000
_cell.length_c   1.000
_cell.angle_alpha   90.00
_cell.angle_beta   90.00
_cell.angle_gamma   90.00
#
_symmetry.space_group_name_H-M   'P 1'
#
loop_
_entity.id
_entity.type
_entity.pdbx_description
1 polymer ?
#
loop_
_entity_poly.entity_id
_entity_poly.type
_entity_poly.pdbx_seq_one_letter_code
_entity_poly.pdbx_strand_id
1 'polypeptide(L)'
;WHNWDGEEKGEILRANGRDLIEFTFAEFCRVTVELNTEGNQVLVTLTQTNIPTDEQNKMNIHVGCSNGWTFWLANLKAYLEPGILLHETKTDLRNVPLATFQFVNI
;
A
#
# COMPACT_ATOMS: atom_id res chain seq x y z
N TRP A 1 -0.34 -2.53 -9.28
CA TRP A 1 1.12 -2.47 -9.43
C TRP A 1 1.45 -2.86 -10.86
N HIS A 2 2.33 -2.16 -11.58
CA HIS A 2 2.61 -2.49 -12.99
C HIS A 2 3.19 -3.91 -13.15
N ASN A 3 4.04 -4.30 -12.21
CA ASN A 3 4.72 -5.60 -12.16
C ASN A 3 3.99 -6.67 -11.33
N TRP A 4 2.67 -6.58 -11.21
CA TRP A 4 1.86 -7.57 -10.50
C TRP A 4 0.50 -7.76 -11.20
N ASP A 5 0.26 -8.97 -11.71
CA ASP A 5 -0.97 -9.31 -12.45
C ASP A 5 -2.15 -9.69 -11.54
N GLY A 6 -1.93 -9.69 -10.21
CA GLY A 6 -2.97 -9.99 -9.24
C GLY A 6 -3.99 -8.85 -9.08
N GLU A 7 -5.16 -9.20 -8.57
CA GLU A 7 -6.20 -8.27 -8.16
C GLU A 7 -6.57 -8.55 -6.70
N GLU A 8 -6.67 -7.50 -5.90
CA GLU A 8 -7.28 -7.58 -4.57
C GLU A 8 -8.72 -7.13 -4.62
N LYS A 9 -9.58 -7.89 -3.94
CA LYS A 9 -10.99 -7.54 -3.75
C LYS A 9 -11.22 -7.18 -2.29
N GLY A 10 -12.08 -6.20 -2.09
CA GLY A 10 -12.41 -5.73 -0.75
C GLY A 10 -13.68 -4.90 -0.75
N GLU A 11 -14.10 -4.53 0.45
CA GLU A 11 -15.30 -3.76 0.73
C GLU A 11 -14.91 -2.52 1.53
N ILE A 12 -15.56 -1.40 1.24
CA ILE A 12 -15.46 -0.20 2.08
C ILE A 12 -16.27 -0.45 3.34
N LEU A 13 -15.60 -0.45 4.49
CA LEU A 13 -16.21 -0.62 5.81
C LEU A 13 -16.64 0.73 6.40
N ARG A 14 -15.80 1.76 6.23
CA ARG A 14 -16.07 3.13 6.70
C ARG A 14 -15.50 4.12 5.68
N ALA A 15 -16.27 5.15 5.39
CA ALA A 15 -15.79 6.32 4.66
C ALA A 15 -16.60 7.53 5.14
N ASN A 16 -15.96 8.42 5.90
CA ASN A 16 -16.68 9.56 6.49
C ASN A 16 -16.76 10.79 5.57
N GLY A 17 -16.22 10.68 4.35
CA GLY A 17 -16.19 11.77 3.37
C GLY A 17 -15.25 12.92 3.73
N ARG A 18 -14.39 12.75 4.74
CA ARG A 18 -13.51 13.80 5.25
C ARG A 18 -12.07 13.35 5.39
N ASP A 19 -11.79 12.49 6.36
CA ASP A 19 -10.44 12.21 6.86
C ASP A 19 -10.22 10.75 7.25
N LEU A 20 -11.23 9.89 7.13
CA LEU A 20 -11.12 8.47 7.46
C LEU A 20 -11.77 7.60 6.39
N ILE A 21 -10.99 6.62 5.92
CA ILE A 21 -11.45 5.50 5.11
C ILE A 21 -10.91 4.19 5.69
N GLU A 22 -11.76 3.17 5.73
CA GLU A 22 -11.43 1.82 6.17
C GLU A 22 -12.01 0.81 5.18
N PHE A 23 -11.22 -0.19 4.80
CA PHE A 23 -11.61 -1.21 3.84
C PHE A 23 -10.97 -2.57 4.15
N THR A 24 -11.58 -3.64 3.65
CA THR A 24 -11.00 -5.00 3.71
C THR A 24 -9.94 -5.19 2.63
N PHE A 25 -8.90 -5.96 2.94
CA PHE A 25 -7.77 -6.20 2.04
C PHE A 25 -7.11 -7.54 2.38
N ALA A 26 -6.50 -8.24 1.40
CA ALA A 26 -5.76 -9.48 1.61
C ALA A 26 -6.54 -10.49 2.49
N GLU A 27 -7.81 -10.72 2.13
CA GLU A 27 -8.80 -11.62 2.74
C GLU A 27 -9.18 -11.32 4.21
N PHE A 28 -8.20 -11.27 5.11
CA PHE A 28 -8.38 -11.14 6.55
C PHE A 28 -8.10 -9.73 7.07
N CYS A 29 -7.37 -8.92 6.31
CA CYS A 29 -6.85 -7.66 6.80
C CYS A 29 -7.87 -6.53 6.69
N ARG A 30 -7.69 -5.54 7.56
CA ARG A 30 -8.34 -4.24 7.45
C ARG A 30 -7.28 -3.18 7.28
N VAL A 31 -7.48 -2.29 6.32
CA VAL A 31 -6.63 -1.13 6.10
C VAL A 31 -7.42 0.11 6.47
N THR A 32 -6.88 0.89 7.40
CA THR A 32 -7.43 2.18 7.83
C THR A 32 -6.46 3.27 7.39
N VAL A 33 -6.98 4.27 6.67
CA VAL A 33 -6.23 5.47 6.29
C VAL A 33 -6.87 6.67 6.96
N GLU A 34 -6.05 7.41 7.69
CA GLU A 34 -6.45 8.62 8.42
C GLU A 34 -5.65 9.81 7.92
N LEU A 35 -6.32 10.95 7.76
CA LEU A 35 -5.73 12.21 7.34
C LEU A 35 -5.78 13.20 8.51
N ASN A 36 -4.63 13.67 8.95
CA ASN A 36 -4.55 14.71 9.98
C ASN A 36 -3.84 15.94 9.45
N THR A 37 -4.48 17.12 9.55
CA THR A 37 -3.85 18.38 9.13
C THR A 37 -2.93 18.87 10.24
N GLU A 38 -1.64 19.00 9.92
CA GLU A 38 -0.62 19.54 10.81
C GLU A 38 0.03 20.77 10.16
N GLY A 39 -0.38 21.96 10.61
CA GLY A 39 0.08 23.22 10.02
C GLY A 39 -0.32 23.36 8.55
N ASN A 40 0.67 23.42 7.67
CA ASN A 40 0.49 23.49 6.21
C ASN A 40 0.67 22.13 5.51
N GLN A 41 0.69 21.03 6.26
CA GLN A 41 0.88 19.68 5.75
C GLN A 41 -0.27 18.77 6.20
N VAL A 42 -0.40 17.63 5.52
CA VAL A 42 -1.32 16.55 5.89
C VAL A 42 -0.49 15.32 6.23
N LEU A 43 -0.59 14.85 7.46
CA LEU A 43 -0.09 13.56 7.89
C LEU A 43 -1.06 12.48 7.46
N VAL A 44 -0.59 11.57 6.61
CA VAL A 44 -1.34 10.38 6.17
C VAL A 44 -0.87 9.19 6.98
N THR A 45 -1.75 8.63 7.81
CA THR A 45 -1.47 7.43 8.59
C THR A 45 -2.20 6.24 7.97
N LEU A 46 -1.45 5.20 7.59
CA LEU A 46 -2.00 3.93 7.11
C LEU A 46 -1.70 2.84 8.14
N THR A 47 -2.74 2.16 8.62
CA THR A 47 -2.61 1.01 9.52
C THR A 47 -3.26 -0.22 8.89
N GLN A 48 -2.51 -1.31 8.79
CA GLN A 48 -3.04 -2.62 8.41
C GLN A 48 -3.15 -3.52 9.64
N THR A 49 -4.35 -4.01 9.92
CA THR A 49 -4.67 -4.85 11.08
C THR A 49 -5.21 -6.21 10.66
N ASN A 50 -5.37 -7.13 11.63
CA ASN A 50 -5.85 -8.50 11.44
C ASN A 50 -4.96 -9.38 10.54
N ILE A 51 -3.67 -9.05 10.45
CA ILE A 51 -2.70 -9.85 9.70
C ILE A 51 -2.51 -11.19 10.42
N PRO A 52 -2.75 -12.35 9.76
CA PRO A 52 -2.50 -13.65 10.37
C PRO A 52 -1.02 -13.82 10.75
N THR A 53 -0.77 -14.59 11.82
CA THR A 53 0.56 -14.68 12.45
C THR A 53 1.31 -15.99 12.14
N ASP A 54 0.80 -16.81 11.23
CA ASP A 54 1.56 -17.94 10.69
C ASP A 54 2.71 -17.45 9.79
N GLU A 55 3.72 -18.30 9.59
CA GLU A 55 4.95 -17.94 8.89
C GLU A 55 4.72 -17.51 7.43
N GLN A 56 3.72 -18.10 6.76
CA GLN A 56 3.37 -17.72 5.39
C GLN A 56 2.83 -16.29 5.34
N ASN A 57 1.90 -15.95 6.23
CA ASN A 57 1.29 -14.62 6.27
C ASN A 57 2.22 -13.54 6.83
N LYS A 58 3.13 -13.87 7.75
CA LYS A 58 4.18 -12.95 8.18
C LYS A 58 5.04 -12.46 7.01
N MET A 59 5.49 -13.37 6.15
CA MET A 59 6.31 -12.96 5.01
C MET A 59 5.45 -12.32 3.91
N ASN A 60 4.38 -12.98 3.50
CA ASN A 60 3.66 -12.57 2.29
C ASN A 60 2.76 -11.35 2.52
N ILE A 61 2.14 -11.24 3.70
CA ILE A 61 1.23 -10.14 4.02
C ILE A 61 1.95 -9.08 4.83
N HIS A 62 2.55 -9.42 5.98
CA HIS A 62 3.14 -8.37 6.82
C HIS A 62 4.34 -7.70 6.14
N VAL A 63 5.35 -8.45 5.70
CA VAL A 63 6.53 -7.87 5.03
C VAL A 63 6.15 -7.33 3.64
N GLY A 64 5.43 -8.11 2.83
CA GLY A 64 5.00 -7.71 1.49
C GLY A 64 4.17 -6.42 1.48
N CYS A 65 3.11 -6.35 2.28
CA CYS A 65 2.27 -5.16 2.35
C CYS A 65 3.00 -3.98 3.01
N SER A 66 3.85 -4.20 4.02
CA SER A 66 4.67 -3.12 4.60
C SER A 66 5.54 -2.43 3.54
N ASN A 67 6.19 -3.21 2.68
CA ASN A 67 6.98 -2.67 1.57
C ASN A 67 6.10 -1.97 0.53
N GLY A 68 4.98 -2.61 0.14
CA GLY A 68 4.03 -2.04 -0.82
C GLY A 68 3.41 -0.73 -0.38
N TRP A 69 2.97 -0.62 0.88
CA TRP A 69 2.40 0.59 1.46
C TRP A 69 3.44 1.70 1.61
N THR A 70 4.66 1.35 2.04
CA THR A 70 5.76 2.31 2.13
C THR A 70 6.03 2.95 0.77
N PHE A 71 6.12 2.13 -0.29
CA PHE A 71 6.30 2.65 -1.65
C PHE A 71 5.11 3.49 -2.11
N TRP A 72 3.89 3.02 -1.87
CA TRP A 72 2.69 3.72 -2.29
C TRP A 72 2.59 5.12 -1.67
N LEU A 73 2.88 5.25 -0.36
CA LEU A 73 2.92 6.53 0.33
C LEU A 73 4.04 7.45 -0.21
N ALA A 74 5.22 6.88 -0.51
CA ALA A 74 6.31 7.65 -1.13
C ALA A 74 5.94 8.16 -2.53
N ASN A 75 5.33 7.31 -3.35
CA ASN A 75 4.86 7.66 -4.69
C ASN A 75 3.70 8.67 -4.64
N LEU A 76 2.78 8.55 -3.68
CA LEU A 76 1.71 9.53 -3.45
C LEU A 76 2.28 10.91 -3.12
N LYS A 77 3.27 10.97 -2.21
CA LYS A 77 3.95 12.23 -1.86
C LYS A 77 4.64 12.84 -3.08
N ALA A 78 5.39 12.04 -3.83
CA ALA A 78 6.06 12.48 -5.05
C ALA A 78 5.08 12.97 -6.14
N TYR A 79 3.89 12.37 -6.21
CA TYR A 79 2.85 12.83 -7.13
C TYR A 79 2.23 14.15 -6.67
N LEU A 80 1.88 14.29 -5.39
CA LEU A 80 1.16 15.45 -4.88
C LEU A 80 2.04 16.71 -4.75
N GLU A 81 3.33 16.56 -4.45
CA GLU A 81 4.21 17.70 -4.18
C GLU A 81 4.95 18.20 -5.44
N PRO A 82 5.86 17.43 -6.06
CA PRO A 82 6.53 17.83 -7.29
C PRO A 82 5.85 17.39 -8.59
N GLY A 83 4.78 16.58 -8.53
CA GLY A 83 4.06 16.15 -9.75
C GLY A 83 4.71 14.98 -10.51
N ILE A 84 5.49 14.13 -9.84
CA ILE A 84 6.20 13.00 -10.48
C ILE A 84 5.65 11.65 -10.02
N LEU A 85 5.68 10.66 -10.92
CA LEU A 85 5.36 9.27 -10.60
C LEU A 85 6.66 8.48 -10.55
N LEU A 86 6.87 7.76 -9.44
CA LEU A 86 8.08 6.98 -9.19
C LEU A 86 8.00 5.56 -9.77
N HIS A 87 6.81 4.99 -9.90
CA HIS A 87 6.63 3.61 -10.38
C HIS A 87 7.25 3.37 -11.77
N GLU A 88 7.91 2.23 -11.92
CA GLU A 88 8.49 1.79 -13.18
C GLU A 88 7.41 1.12 -14.04
N THR A 89 7.49 1.31 -15.36
CA THR A 89 6.49 0.79 -16.32
C THR A 89 7.11 0.18 -17.57
N LYS A 90 8.44 0.25 -17.70
CA LYS A 90 9.18 -0.24 -18.85
C LYS A 90 9.82 -1.59 -18.61
N THR A 91 10.19 -1.87 -17.37
CA THR A 91 10.88 -3.11 -17.00
C THR A 91 9.86 -4.10 -16.45
N ASP A 92 9.73 -5.25 -17.11
CA ASP A 92 8.90 -6.36 -16.66
C ASP A 92 9.70 -7.27 -15.71
N LEU A 93 9.34 -7.23 -14.42
CA LEU A 93 9.96 -8.05 -13.38
C LEU A 93 9.06 -9.20 -12.89
N ARG A 94 7.93 -9.48 -13.56
CA ARG A 94 7.00 -10.54 -13.12
C ARG A 94 7.62 -11.93 -13.08
N ASN A 95 8.65 -12.16 -13.90
CA ASN A 95 9.40 -13.41 -13.94
C ASN A 95 10.58 -13.46 -12.95
N VAL A 96 10.82 -12.40 -12.17
CA VAL A 96 11.89 -12.35 -11.18
C VAL A 96 11.33 -12.76 -9.81
N PRO A 97 11.80 -13.88 -9.22
CA PRO A 97 11.32 -14.34 -7.92
C PRO A 97 11.52 -13.26 -6.85
N LEU A 98 10.52 -13.09 -5.99
CA LEU A 98 10.53 -12.15 -4.86
C LEU A 98 10.72 -10.67 -5.24
N ALA A 99 10.56 -10.30 -6.53
CA ALA A 99 10.74 -8.93 -6.97
C ALA A 99 9.91 -7.93 -6.16
N THR A 100 8.66 -8.28 -5.86
CA THR A 100 7.70 -7.49 -5.06
C THR A 100 8.11 -7.30 -3.60
N PHE A 101 9.07 -8.08 -3.08
CA PHE A 101 9.59 -7.96 -1.72
C PHE A 101 10.96 -7.26 -1.67
N GLN A 102 11.74 -7.32 -2.75
CA GLN A 102 13.12 -6.84 -2.78
C GLN A 102 13.28 -5.49 -3.47
N PHE A 103 12.46 -5.21 -4.47
CA PHE A 103 12.54 -3.99 -5.24
C PHE A 103 11.35 -3.10 -4.93
N VAL A 104 11.64 -1.88 -4.51
CA VAL A 104 10.64 -0.92 -4.07
C VAL A 104 10.27 0.04 -5.20
N ASN A 105 11.08 0.12 -6.26
CA ASN A 105 10.89 1.01 -7.41
C ASN A 105 10.73 0.20 -8.70
N ILE A 106 9.66 -0.59 -8.76
CA ILE A 106 9.23 -1.33 -9.96
C ILE A 106 7.89 -0.82 -10.48
#